data_AF-A0A7W7QB32-F1
#
_entry.id   AF-A0A7W7QB32-F1
#
_cell.length_a   1.000
_cell.length_b   1.000
_cell.length_c   1.000
_cell.angle_alpha   90.00
_cell.angle_beta   90.00
_cell.angle_gamma   90.00
#
_symmetry.space_group_name_H-M   'P 1'
#
loop_
_entity.id
_entity.type
_entity.pdbx_description
1 polymer ?
#
loop_
_entity_poly.entity_id
_entity_poly.type
_entity_poly.pdbx_seq_one_letter_code
_entity_poly.pdbx_strand_id
1 'polypeptide(L)' 'MSTVEFSGAVWRKSSRSGGGANDACVEVAFAGVAVGVRDSKNVAAGHLVFGGAAWQAFAGGVLASRS' A
#
# COMPACT_ATOMS: atom_id res chain seq x y z
N MET A 1 -6.87 -0.30 21.41
CA MET A 1 -6.80 -0.27 19.93
C MET A 1 -5.42 -0.73 19.57
N SER A 2 -5.27 -2.00 19.20
CA SER A 2 -3.95 -2.61 18.98
C SER A 2 -3.35 -2.02 17.71
N THR A 3 -2.29 -1.21 17.84
CA THR A 3 -1.52 -0.75 16.69
C THR A 3 -1.00 -1.99 15.96
N VAL A 4 -1.32 -2.09 14.66
CA VAL A 4 -0.71 -3.10 13.82
C VAL A 4 0.73 -2.66 13.54
N GLU A 5 1.68 -3.50 13.92
CA GLU A 5 3.11 -3.23 13.71
C GLU A 5 3.51 -3.56 12.28
N PHE A 6 3.97 -2.54 11.54
CA PHE A 6 4.49 -2.69 10.18
C PHE A 6 6.02 -2.78 10.13
N SER A 7 6.68 -2.71 11.28
CA SER A 7 8.15 -2.74 11.43
C SER A 7 8.80 -4.01 10.87
N GLY A 8 8.07 -5.15 10.87
CA GLY A 8 8.51 -6.41 10.25
C GLY A 8 7.76 -6.77 8.96
N ALA A 9 6.94 -5.86 8.42
CA ALA A 9 6.11 -6.16 7.26
C ALA A 9 6.91 -6.06 5.95
N VAL A 10 6.63 -6.97 5.02
CA VAL A 10 7.28 -6.98 3.70
C VAL A 10 6.58 -5.98 2.78
N TRP A 11 7.21 -4.83 2.56
CA TRP A 11 6.76 -3.81 1.63
C TRP A 11 7.07 -4.20 0.19
N ARG A 12 6.07 -4.11 -0.69
CA ARG A 12 6.21 -4.43 -2.11
C ARG A 12 5.80 -3.24 -2.98
N LYS A 13 6.62 -2.96 -3.99
CA LYS A 13 6.33 -2.00 -5.06
C LYS A 13 5.54 -2.68 -6.18
N SER A 14 4.74 -1.91 -6.92
CA SER A 14 4.05 -2.41 -8.11
C SER A 14 5.05 -2.78 -9.21
N SER A 15 4.82 -3.88 -9.93
CA SER A 15 5.62 -4.27 -11.11
C SER A 15 5.32 -3.46 -12.37
N ARG A 16 4.30 -2.58 -12.33
CA ARG A 16 3.97 -1.65 -13.42
C ARG A 16 4.80 -0.37 -13.41
N SER A 17 5.83 -0.30 -12.56
CA SER A 17 6.76 0.83 -12.43
C SER A 17 7.95 0.72 -13.39
N GLY A 18 7.69 0.74 -14.69
CA GLY A 18 8.75 0.75 -15.70
C GLY A 18 8.79 2.06 -16.48
N GLY A 19 9.91 2.79 -16.41
CA GLY A 19 10.27 3.78 -17.41
C GLY A 19 11.06 5.03 -16.98
N GLY A 20 11.83 5.05 -15.88
CA GLY A 20 12.81 6.12 -15.63
C GLY A 20 13.18 6.39 -14.16
N ALA A 21 13.99 7.43 -13.93
CA ALA A 21 14.53 7.83 -12.62
C ALA A 21 13.48 8.18 -11.54
N ASN A 22 12.18 8.06 -11.85
CA ASN A 22 11.05 8.46 -11.01
C ASN A 22 10.10 7.31 -10.65
N ASP A 23 10.50 6.06 -10.86
CA ASP A 23 9.63 4.88 -10.76
C ASP A 23 9.25 4.48 -9.32
N ALA A 24 7.98 4.07 -9.18
CA ALA A 24 7.26 3.57 -7.99
C ALA A 24 7.05 4.56 -6.83
N CYS A 25 5.99 5.37 -6.91
CA CYS A 25 5.56 6.28 -5.84
C CYS A 25 4.74 5.63 -4.72
N VAL A 26 4.43 4.33 -4.78
CA VAL A 26 3.60 3.66 -3.77
C VAL A 26 4.12 2.26 -3.46
N GLU A 27 4.17 1.93 -2.17
CA GLU A 27 4.44 0.61 -1.61
C GLU A 27 3.26 0.12 -0.78
N VAL A 28 3.02 -1.20 -0.82
CA VAL A 28 1.98 -1.86 -0.03
C VAL A 28 2.57 -2.99 0.81
N ALA A 29 2.16 -3.10 2.06
CA ALA A 29 2.51 -4.20 2.96
C ALA A 29 1.25 -4.82 3.57
N PHE A 30 1.25 -6.15 3.70
CA PHE A 30 0.19 -6.88 4.38
C PHE A 30 0.72 -7.35 5.73
N ALA A 31 0.09 -6.91 6.81
CA ALA A 31 0.47 -7.22 8.19
C ALA A 31 -0.76 -7.77 8.94
N GLY A 32 -0.94 -9.09 8.91
CA GLY A 32 -2.10 -9.75 9.49
C GLY A 32 -3.41 -9.29 8.82
N VAL A 33 -4.29 -8.66 9.61
CA VAL A 33 -5.60 -8.16 9.15
C VAL A 33 -5.57 -6.74 8.57
N ALA A 34 -4.40 -6.11 8.53
CA ALA A 34 -4.26 -4.76 8.02
C ALA A 34 -3.34 -4.67 6.80
N VAL A 35 -3.57 -3.61 6.03
CA VAL A 35 -2.84 -3.26 4.83
C VAL A 35 -2.26 -1.86 5.01
N GLY A 36 -0.94 -1.78 4.90
CA GLY A 36 -0.19 -0.52 4.93
C GLY A 36 0.04 -0.02 3.52
N VAL A 37 -0.15 1.28 3.29
CA VAL A 37 0.15 1.95 2.02
C VAL A 37 1.01 3.18 2.30
N ARG A 38 2.13 3.33 1.61
CA ARG A 38 3.03 4.48 1.80
C ARG A 38 3.60 4.99 0.49
N ASP A 39 4.07 6.23 0.53
CA ASP A 39 4.88 6.80 -0.53
C ASP A 39 6.31 6.27 -0.42
N SER A 40 6.79 5.56 -1.44
CA SER A 40 8.17 5.05 -1.47
C SER A 40 9.20 6.17 -1.44
N LYS A 41 8.85 7.36 -1.91
CA LYS A 41 9.75 8.54 -1.96
C LYS A 41 9.77 9.30 -0.64
N ASN A 42 8.79 9.07 0.24
CA ASN A 42 8.67 9.76 1.51
C ASN A 42 8.25 8.81 2.64
N VAL A 43 9.05 7.75 2.85
CA VAL A 43 8.80 6.74 3.89
C VAL A 43 8.73 7.36 5.28
N ALA A 44 9.48 8.44 5.53
CA ALA A 44 9.51 9.14 6.82
C ALA A 44 8.18 9.86 7.14
N ALA A 45 7.35 10.18 6.12
CA ALA A 45 6.02 10.75 6.35
C ALA A 45 5.01 9.73 6.90
N GLY A 46 5.39 8.46 7.02
CA GLY A 46 4.55 7.41 7.57
C GLY A 46 3.75 6.66 6.50
N HIS A 47 2.67 6.02 6.93
CA HIS A 47 1.87 5.16 6.08
C HIS A 47 0.39 5.18 6.49
N LEU A 48 -0.50 4.99 5.52
CA LEU A 48 -1.92 4.77 5.76
C LEU A 48 -2.16 3.31 6.11
N VAL A 49 -3.10 3.06 7.03
CA VAL A 49 -3.46 1.71 7.49
C VAL A 49 -4.93 1.46 7.21
N PHE A 50 -5.22 0.36 6.53
CA PHE A 50 -6.57 -0.09 6.22
C PHE A 50 -6.81 -1.47 6.84
N GLY A 51 -8.03 -1.72 7.31
CA GLY A 51 -8.47 -3.10 7.59
C GLY A 51 -8.69 -3.88 6.29
N GLY A 52 -8.60 -5.20 6.34
CA GLY A 52 -8.74 -6.07 5.15
C GLY A 52 -10.02 -5.83 4.34
N ALA A 53 -11.18 -5.65 4.99
CA ALA A 53 -12.44 -5.38 4.31
C ALA A 53 -12.43 -4.03 3.56
N ALA A 54 -11.89 -2.98 4.20
CA ALA A 54 -11.79 -1.65 3.58
C ALA A 54 -10.83 -1.68 2.38
N TRP A 55 -9.72 -2.42 2.48
CA TRP A 55 -8.80 -2.62 1.37
C TRP A 55 -9.45 -3.32 0.18
N GLN A 56 -10.24 -4.38 0.41
CA GLN A 56 -10.95 -5.08 -0.65
C GLN A 56 -11.98 -4.19 -1.34
N ALA A 57 -12.74 -3.41 -0.56
CA ALA A 57 -13.71 -2.45 -1.12
C ALA A 57 -13.02 -1.38 -1.98
N PHE A 58 -11.90 -0.82 -1.49
CA PHE A 58 -11.09 0.14 -2.25
C PHE A 58 -10.60 -0.47 -3.58
N ALA A 59 -9.97 -1.65 -3.53
CA ALA A 59 -9.46 -2.31 -4.73
C ALA A 59 -10.57 -2.64 -5.74
N GLY A 60 -11.72 -3.11 -5.26
CA GLY A 60 -12.90 -3.37 -6.07
C GLY A 60 -13.41 -2.12 -6.78
N GLY A 61 -13.50 -0.99 -6.08
CA GLY A 61 -13.90 0.30 -6.67
C GLY A 61 -12.92 0.77 -7.74
N VAL A 62 -11.61 0.68 -7.47
CA VAL A 62 -10.57 1.03 -8.45
C VAL A 62 -10.68 0.15 -9.70
N LEU A 63 -10.85 -1.16 -9.54
CA LEU A 63 -10.98 -2.08 -10.69
C LEU A 63 -12.24 -1.81 -11.51
N ALA A 64 -13.37 -1.52 -10.87
CA ALA A 64 -14.61 -1.18 -11.55
C ALA A 64 -14.54 0.15 -12.33
N SER A 65 -13.65 1.07 -11.90
CA SER A 65 -13.42 2.35 -12.60
C SER A 65 -12.47 2.28 -13.79
N ARG A 66 -11.87 1.11 -14.07
CA ARG A 66 -11.01 0.92 -15.26
C ARG A 66 -11.90 0.67 -16.47
N SER A 67 -12.34 1.76 -17.11
CA SER A 67 -13.03 1.77 -18.41
C SER A 67 -12.06 1.54 -19.56
#